data_AF-A0A2J4Z033-F1
#
_entry.id   AF-A0A2J4Z033-F1
#
_cell.length_a   1.000
_cell.length_b   1.000
_cell.length_c   1.000
_cell.angle_alpha   90.00
_cell.angle_beta   90.00
_cell.angle_gamma   90.00
#
_symmetry.space_group_name_H-M   'P 1'
#
loop_
_entity.id
_entity.type
_entity.pdbx_description
1 polymer ?
#
loop_
_entity_poly.entity_id
_entity_poly.type
_entity_poly.pdbx_seq_one_letter_code
_entity_poly.pdbx_strand_id
1 'polypeptide(L)'
;MLRYTRNALVLGSLVLLSGCDNGSSSSSSGNPDTPGNQDVVVRLPDVAVPGEAATATEKQAVIHLVDIAGITSSSAADYSSKNLYLWNNETCDALSAPVADWNDVSTTPSGSDKYGPYWVIPLNKESGCINVIVRDGTDKLIDSDLRVSFGDFTDRTVSVIAGNSAVYDSRADAFRAAFGVALAEAHWVDKNTLLWPGGQDKPLVRLYYSHSSKVAADGEGKFTDRYLKLTPTTVSQQVSMRFPHLSSYAAFKLPDNANVDELLQGETVAIAAAEDGILISATQVQTAGVLDDTYAEAAEALSYGAQLADGGVTFRVWAPTAQQVDVVVYSADKKVIGSHPMTRDSASGAWSWQGGSDLKGAFYRYAMTVYHPQSRKVEQYEVTDPYAHS
;
A
#
# COMPACT_ATOMS: atom_id res chain seq x y z
N MET A 1 -15.73 -20.12 56.20
CA MET A 1 -16.38 -21.35 55.70
C MET A 1 -16.02 -21.46 54.22
N LEU A 2 -15.18 -22.41 53.76
CA LEU A 2 -15.53 -23.82 53.40
C LEU A 2 -16.62 -23.82 52.30
N ARG A 3 -16.52 -24.40 51.08
CA ARG A 3 -15.77 -25.51 50.42
C ARG A 3 -15.86 -25.29 48.88
N TYR A 4 -14.83 -25.54 48.05
CA TYR A 4 -14.48 -26.77 47.30
C TYR A 4 -15.62 -27.68 46.76
N THR A 5 -15.69 -27.78 45.43
CA THR A 5 -16.28 -28.88 44.61
C THR A 5 -15.58 -28.79 43.24
N ARG A 6 -14.58 -29.60 42.85
CA ARG A 6 -14.41 -31.05 42.58
C ARG A 6 -15.13 -31.58 41.32
N ASN A 7 -14.29 -31.96 40.35
CA ASN A 7 -14.50 -32.60 39.04
C ASN A 7 -15.23 -33.97 39.08
N ALA A 8 -15.84 -34.37 37.95
CA ALA A 8 -15.64 -35.66 37.26
C ALA A 8 -16.53 -35.72 35.99
N LEU A 9 -15.98 -35.86 34.76
CA LEU A 9 -15.55 -37.07 34.05
C LEU A 9 -16.71 -37.89 33.42
N VAL A 10 -16.77 -37.93 32.09
CA VAL A 10 -17.40 -39.02 31.33
C VAL A 10 -16.48 -39.40 30.17
N LEU A 11 -15.97 -40.64 30.26
CA LEU A 11 -15.37 -41.42 29.18
C LEU A 11 -16.48 -42.06 28.33
N GLY A 12 -16.21 -42.30 27.05
CA GLY A 12 -16.94 -43.25 26.21
C GLY A 12 -16.59 -43.03 24.73
N SER A 13 -15.56 -43.68 24.20
CA SER A 13 -15.54 -45.04 23.64
C SER A 13 -15.62 -45.01 22.11
N LEU A 14 -14.51 -45.45 21.52
CA LEU A 14 -14.27 -45.71 20.11
C LEU A 14 -15.09 -46.92 19.65
N VAL A 15 -15.80 -46.81 18.52
CA VAL A 15 -16.31 -47.97 17.76
C VAL A 15 -15.97 -47.75 16.29
N LEU A 16 -15.11 -48.62 15.77
CA LEU A 16 -14.85 -48.79 14.34
C LEU A 16 -15.89 -49.77 13.78
N LEU A 17 -16.65 -49.34 12.78
CA LEU A 17 -17.46 -50.22 11.93
C LEU A 17 -17.17 -49.89 10.47
N SER A 18 -16.47 -50.83 9.83
CA SER A 18 -16.33 -50.95 8.39
C SER A 18 -17.65 -51.45 7.78
N GLY A 19 -18.11 -50.79 6.72
CA GLY A 19 -19.21 -51.26 5.88
C GLY A 19 -19.17 -50.60 4.51
N CYS A 20 -18.86 -51.39 3.49
CA CYS A 20 -19.19 -51.09 2.10
C CYS A 20 -20.68 -51.43 1.89
N ASP A 21 -21.45 -50.60 1.17
CA ASP A 21 -21.98 -50.90 -0.18
C ASP A 21 -23.22 -50.05 -0.56
N ASN A 22 -23.29 -49.70 -1.85
CA ASN A 22 -24.43 -49.30 -2.69
C ASN A 22 -25.29 -48.03 -2.41
N GLY A 23 -25.00 -47.01 -3.23
CA GLY A 23 -25.93 -46.44 -4.23
C GLY A 23 -27.36 -46.09 -3.82
N SER A 24 -27.62 -44.81 -3.55
CA SER A 24 -28.86 -44.14 -3.94
C SER A 24 -28.68 -42.63 -3.99
N SER A 25 -29.15 -42.04 -5.08
CA SER A 25 -29.17 -40.61 -5.36
C SER A 25 -30.03 -39.86 -4.34
N SER A 26 -29.43 -38.92 -3.61
CA SER A 26 -30.17 -37.86 -2.94
C SER A 26 -29.47 -36.52 -3.20
N SER A 27 -30.22 -35.61 -3.79
CA SER A 27 -29.86 -34.22 -4.02
C SER A 27 -29.56 -33.53 -2.69
N SER A 28 -28.31 -33.19 -2.45
CA SER A 28 -27.93 -32.26 -1.39
C SER A 28 -27.63 -30.90 -2.00
N SER A 29 -28.38 -29.90 -1.53
CA SER A 29 -28.10 -28.48 -1.67
C SER A 29 -26.70 -28.19 -1.11
N GLY A 30 -25.75 -27.95 -1.99
CA GLY A 30 -24.40 -27.55 -1.63
C GLY A 30 -24.38 -26.15 -1.04
N ASN A 31 -23.93 -26.04 0.20
CA ASN A 31 -23.46 -24.81 0.83
C ASN A 31 -22.20 -24.32 0.07
N PRO A 32 -21.99 -23.01 -0.20
CA PRO A 32 -20.86 -22.57 -1.05
C PRO A 32 -19.47 -22.69 -0.39
N ASP A 33 -19.39 -23.00 0.90
CA ASP A 33 -18.15 -22.91 1.68
C ASP A 33 -17.41 -24.25 1.82
N THR A 34 -17.14 -24.94 0.71
CA THR A 34 -16.08 -25.97 0.69
C THR A 34 -15.06 -25.64 -0.39
N PRO A 35 -13.78 -25.41 -0.03
CA PRO A 35 -12.78 -24.90 -0.96
C PRO A 35 -12.41 -25.98 -1.99
N GLY A 36 -12.96 -25.84 -3.20
CA GLY A 36 -12.44 -26.53 -4.38
C GLY A 36 -11.12 -25.89 -4.78
N ASN A 37 -10.02 -26.64 -4.64
CA ASN A 37 -8.64 -26.27 -4.94
C ASN A 37 -8.14 -25.07 -4.11
N GLN A 38 -7.20 -25.29 -3.18
CA GLN A 38 -6.64 -24.18 -2.42
C GLN A 38 -5.97 -23.21 -3.39
N ASP A 39 -6.53 -22.00 -3.50
CA ASP A 39 -5.95 -20.95 -4.31
C ASP A 39 -4.47 -20.78 -3.92
N VAL A 40 -3.59 -20.73 -4.92
CA VAL A 40 -2.15 -20.58 -4.70
C VAL A 40 -1.90 -19.32 -3.87
N VAL A 41 -1.22 -19.48 -2.73
CA VAL A 41 -0.88 -18.35 -1.85
C VAL A 41 0.22 -17.53 -2.49
N VAL A 42 0.00 -16.22 -2.65
CA VAL A 42 1.06 -15.32 -3.10
C VAL A 42 2.06 -15.14 -1.97
N ARG A 43 3.35 -15.29 -2.27
CA ARG A 43 4.44 -15.15 -1.31
C ARG A 43 5.64 -14.43 -1.92
N LEU A 44 6.46 -13.85 -1.08
CA LEU A 44 7.77 -13.33 -1.48
C LEU A 44 8.62 -14.46 -2.11
N PRO A 45 9.60 -14.14 -2.96
CA PRO A 45 10.54 -15.12 -3.47
C PRO A 45 11.15 -15.97 -2.35
N ASP A 46 11.37 -17.27 -2.60
CA ASP A 46 11.99 -18.21 -1.65
C ASP A 46 13.51 -17.94 -1.51
N VAL A 47 13.84 -16.70 -1.16
CA VAL A 47 15.17 -16.16 -0.96
C VAL A 47 15.24 -15.64 0.46
N ALA A 48 16.25 -16.08 1.21
CA ALA A 48 16.47 -15.59 2.57
C ALA A 48 16.55 -14.07 2.59
N VAL A 49 15.97 -13.42 3.59
CA VAL A 49 16.14 -11.98 3.80
C VAL A 49 17.65 -11.70 3.98
N PRO A 50 18.24 -10.74 3.24
CA PRO A 50 19.67 -10.47 3.33
C PRO A 50 20.04 -9.86 4.67
N GLY A 51 21.15 -10.32 5.27
CA GLY A 51 21.91 -9.52 6.23
C GLY A 51 22.77 -8.48 5.51
N GLU A 52 23.53 -7.65 6.21
CA GLU A 52 24.43 -6.66 5.56
C GLU A 52 25.59 -7.35 4.82
N ALA A 53 26.01 -6.82 3.66
CA ALA A 53 27.19 -7.33 2.95
C ALA A 53 28.48 -6.75 3.54
N ALA A 54 28.41 -5.48 3.95
CA ALA A 54 29.43 -4.77 4.69
C ALA A 54 28.76 -3.82 5.69
N THR A 55 29.47 -3.51 6.76
CA THR A 55 29.07 -2.47 7.71
C THR A 55 30.14 -1.39 7.71
N ALA A 56 29.72 -0.13 7.81
CA ALA A 56 30.64 0.98 7.84
C ALA A 56 31.51 0.93 9.10
N THR A 57 32.82 1.12 8.92
CA THR A 57 33.75 1.26 10.04
C THR A 57 34.10 2.73 10.28
N GLU A 58 35.19 3.01 11.01
CA GLU A 58 35.63 4.38 11.28
C GLU A 58 35.85 5.14 9.95
N LYS A 59 35.26 6.34 9.86
CA LYS A 59 35.32 7.22 8.68
C LYS A 59 34.88 6.55 7.38
N GLN A 60 33.88 5.69 7.46
CA GLN A 60 33.24 5.09 6.29
C GLN A 60 31.74 5.32 6.31
N ALA A 61 31.16 5.32 5.11
CA ALA A 61 29.75 5.00 4.88
C ALA A 61 29.68 3.77 3.97
N VAL A 62 28.60 3.00 4.08
CA VAL A 62 28.30 1.88 3.17
C VAL A 62 26.96 2.12 2.52
N ILE A 63 26.90 1.90 1.21
CA ILE A 63 25.65 1.95 0.45
C ILE A 63 25.49 0.63 -0.28
N HIS A 64 24.41 -0.08 -0.02
CA HIS A 64 23.99 -1.26 -0.77
C HIS A 64 22.95 -0.87 -1.82
N LEU A 65 23.05 -1.43 -3.02
CA LEU A 65 21.98 -1.39 -4.02
C LEU A 65 21.31 -2.77 -4.04
N VAL A 66 20.07 -2.88 -3.55
CA VAL A 66 19.33 -4.14 -3.59
C VAL A 66 18.75 -4.35 -4.99
N ASP A 67 19.24 -5.37 -5.68
CA ASP A 67 18.91 -5.67 -7.07
C ASP A 67 17.79 -6.72 -7.19
N ILE A 68 16.55 -6.24 -7.32
CA ILE A 68 15.36 -7.08 -7.47
C ILE A 68 15.44 -7.98 -8.70
N ALA A 69 15.92 -7.42 -9.82
CA ALA A 69 16.00 -8.15 -11.09
C ALA A 69 17.07 -9.25 -11.02
N GLY A 70 18.23 -8.97 -10.42
CA GLY A 70 19.27 -9.96 -10.18
C GLY A 70 18.84 -11.07 -9.21
N ILE A 71 18.13 -10.72 -8.13
CA ILE A 71 17.63 -11.71 -7.15
C ILE A 71 16.67 -12.71 -7.78
N THR A 72 15.87 -12.27 -8.76
CA THR A 72 14.86 -13.08 -9.45
C THR A 72 15.38 -13.73 -10.75
N SER A 73 16.59 -13.38 -11.18
CA SER A 73 17.23 -13.91 -12.39
C SER A 73 17.82 -15.30 -12.17
N SER A 74 17.82 -16.12 -13.23
CA SER A 74 18.51 -17.42 -13.27
C SER A 74 20.00 -17.31 -13.63
N SER A 75 20.45 -16.13 -14.06
CA SER A 75 21.86 -15.83 -14.36
C SER A 75 22.47 -14.91 -13.32
N ALA A 76 23.78 -15.06 -13.10
CA ALA A 76 24.52 -14.11 -12.28
C ALA A 76 24.48 -12.71 -12.91
N ALA A 77 24.07 -11.72 -12.12
CA ALA A 77 24.03 -10.33 -12.55
C ALA A 77 25.45 -9.76 -12.70
N ASP A 78 25.63 -8.87 -13.68
CA ASP A 78 26.85 -8.10 -13.87
C ASP A 78 26.65 -6.67 -13.34
N TYR A 79 27.51 -6.28 -12.41
CA TYR A 79 27.48 -4.96 -11.77
C TYR A 79 28.66 -4.08 -12.17
N SER A 80 29.47 -4.49 -13.16
CA SER A 80 30.68 -3.78 -13.58
C SER A 80 30.42 -2.36 -14.09
N SER A 81 29.24 -2.10 -14.66
CA SER A 81 28.82 -0.78 -15.14
C SER A 81 28.19 0.11 -14.06
N LYS A 82 27.80 -0.48 -12.92
CA LYS A 82 27.20 0.25 -11.80
C LYS A 82 28.26 1.10 -11.13
N ASN A 83 27.93 2.34 -10.79
CA ASN A 83 28.87 3.23 -10.13
C ASN A 83 28.16 4.33 -9.35
N LEU A 84 28.91 5.05 -8.51
CA LEU A 84 28.41 6.22 -7.80
C LEU A 84 29.04 7.50 -8.33
N TYR A 85 28.23 8.55 -8.46
CA TYR A 85 28.72 9.92 -8.47
C TYR A 85 28.53 10.53 -7.08
N LEU A 86 29.62 11.10 -6.55
CA LEU A 86 29.73 11.57 -5.17
C LEU A 86 30.25 13.00 -5.20
N TRP A 87 29.68 13.90 -4.41
CA TRP A 87 30.16 15.29 -4.32
C TRP A 87 29.84 15.94 -2.98
N ASN A 88 30.68 16.88 -2.58
CA ASN A 88 30.43 17.75 -1.44
C ASN A 88 29.81 19.07 -1.91
N ASN A 89 28.95 19.66 -1.08
CA ASN A 89 28.40 21.01 -1.24
C ASN A 89 28.24 21.66 0.14
N GLU A 90 27.56 22.81 0.24
CA GLU A 90 27.38 23.53 1.50
C GLU A 90 26.57 22.76 2.56
N THR A 91 25.70 21.84 2.14
CA THR A 91 24.76 21.15 3.06
C THR A 91 25.20 19.73 3.41
N CYS A 92 25.98 19.07 2.55
CA CYS A 92 26.57 17.76 2.76
C CYS A 92 28.03 17.75 2.30
N ASP A 93 28.95 17.57 3.24
CA ASP A 93 30.38 17.82 3.09
C ASP A 93 31.27 16.74 3.75
N ALA A 94 30.70 15.58 4.07
CA ALA A 94 31.40 14.53 4.80
C ALA A 94 32.28 13.62 3.93
N LEU A 95 32.21 13.69 2.59
CA LEU A 95 33.00 12.83 1.71
C LEU A 95 34.49 13.20 1.76
N SER A 96 35.36 12.19 1.79
CA SER A 96 36.80 12.38 1.67
C SER A 96 37.24 12.31 0.20
N ALA A 97 37.66 13.45 -0.36
CA ALA A 97 38.21 13.57 -1.71
C ALA A 97 37.37 12.85 -2.81
N PRO A 98 36.08 13.18 -2.96
CA PRO A 98 35.25 12.57 -4.00
C PRO A 98 35.76 12.91 -5.42
N VAL A 99 35.56 12.00 -6.37
CA VAL A 99 35.90 12.20 -7.78
C VAL A 99 35.03 13.31 -8.35
N ALA A 100 35.65 14.35 -8.91
CA ALA A 100 34.95 15.56 -9.34
C ALA A 100 34.33 15.47 -10.75
N ASP A 101 34.89 14.66 -11.64
CA ASP A 101 34.40 14.55 -13.02
C ASP A 101 33.14 13.68 -13.07
N TRP A 102 32.04 14.25 -13.56
CA TRP A 102 30.80 13.52 -13.81
C TRP A 102 30.99 12.34 -14.76
N ASN A 103 31.86 12.47 -15.77
CA ASN A 103 32.04 11.41 -16.77
C ASN A 103 32.88 10.24 -16.25
N ASP A 104 33.50 10.39 -15.09
CA ASP A 104 34.23 9.30 -14.45
C ASP A 104 33.23 8.28 -13.88
N VAL A 105 33.31 7.04 -14.36
CA VAL A 105 32.48 5.91 -13.94
C VAL A 105 33.27 4.86 -13.15
N SER A 106 34.49 5.19 -12.71
CA SER A 106 35.42 4.26 -12.06
C SER A 106 35.12 4.01 -10.57
N THR A 107 34.18 4.74 -9.98
CA THR A 107 33.67 4.47 -8.62
C THR A 107 32.70 3.28 -8.64
N THR A 108 33.20 2.12 -9.08
CA THR A 108 32.47 0.85 -9.19
C THR A 108 32.33 0.14 -7.83
N PRO A 109 31.48 -0.90 -7.70
CA PRO A 109 31.21 -1.54 -6.41
C PRO A 109 32.48 -2.04 -5.72
N SER A 110 32.55 -1.86 -4.40
CA SER A 110 33.59 -2.45 -3.56
C SER A 110 33.44 -3.97 -3.47
N GLY A 111 32.21 -4.47 -3.63
CA GLY A 111 31.90 -5.88 -3.74
C GLY A 111 30.43 -6.10 -4.14
N SER A 112 30.05 -7.36 -4.28
CA SER A 112 28.68 -7.75 -4.57
C SER A 112 28.41 -9.16 -4.06
N ASP A 113 27.14 -9.44 -3.75
CA ASP A 113 26.65 -10.80 -3.56
C ASP A 113 25.37 -11.00 -4.38
N LYS A 114 24.65 -12.10 -4.13
CA LYS A 114 23.41 -12.44 -4.84
C LYS A 114 22.26 -11.45 -4.66
N TYR A 115 22.37 -10.49 -3.73
CA TYR A 115 21.35 -9.46 -3.49
C TYR A 115 21.68 -8.11 -4.12
N GLY A 116 22.89 -7.96 -4.68
CA GLY A 116 23.32 -6.75 -5.36
C GLY A 116 24.71 -6.26 -4.96
N PRO A 117 25.18 -5.16 -5.57
CA PRO A 117 26.46 -4.54 -5.26
C PRO A 117 26.40 -3.64 -4.03
N TYR A 118 27.57 -3.32 -3.49
CA TYR A 118 27.73 -2.32 -2.43
C TYR A 118 29.02 -1.52 -2.60
N TRP A 119 29.04 -0.32 -2.00
CA TRP A 119 30.17 0.59 -1.99
C TRP A 119 30.57 0.92 -0.56
N VAL A 120 31.88 0.90 -0.29
CA VAL A 120 32.47 1.46 0.92
C VAL A 120 33.06 2.83 0.56
N ILE A 121 32.53 3.88 1.19
CA ILE A 121 32.80 5.27 0.83
C ILE A 121 33.63 5.92 1.94
N PRO A 122 34.83 6.45 1.65
CA PRO A 122 35.67 7.11 2.64
C PRO A 122 35.11 8.49 3.03
N LEU A 123 35.13 8.80 4.32
CA LEU A 123 34.62 10.04 4.90
C LEU A 123 35.74 10.84 5.58
N ASN A 124 35.57 12.17 5.63
CA ASN A 124 36.43 13.06 6.41
C ASN A 124 35.93 13.22 7.87
N LYS A 125 34.64 12.95 8.11
CA LYS A 125 33.95 13.00 9.40
C LYS A 125 32.71 12.10 9.40
N GLU A 126 32.25 11.69 10.58
CA GLU A 126 31.13 10.75 10.75
C GLU A 126 29.78 11.44 11.04
N SER A 127 29.77 12.77 11.13
CA SER A 127 28.57 13.58 11.34
C SER A 127 28.16 14.33 10.06
N GLY A 128 26.88 14.63 9.91
CA GLY A 128 26.36 15.37 8.76
C GLY A 128 25.76 14.43 7.71
N CYS A 129 26.11 14.62 6.45
CA CYS A 129 25.57 13.84 5.34
C CYS A 129 26.51 13.81 4.12
N ILE A 130 26.17 12.94 3.16
CA ILE A 130 26.82 12.84 1.86
C ILE A 130 25.79 12.93 0.72
N ASN A 131 26.20 13.49 -0.42
CA ASN A 131 25.39 13.48 -1.64
C ASN A 131 25.79 12.32 -2.54
N VAL A 132 24.79 11.64 -3.11
CA VAL A 132 24.99 10.41 -3.89
C VAL A 132 24.04 10.38 -5.08
N ILE A 133 24.57 10.02 -6.24
CA ILE A 133 23.77 9.57 -7.39
C ILE A 133 24.22 8.16 -7.74
N VAL A 134 23.27 7.22 -7.75
CA VAL A 134 23.50 5.83 -8.15
C VAL A 134 23.29 5.71 -9.66
N ARG A 135 24.25 5.10 -10.37
CA ARG A 135 24.28 5.09 -11.84
C ARG A 135 24.54 3.72 -12.44
N ASP A 136 24.20 3.61 -13.73
CA ASP A 136 24.69 2.62 -14.67
C ASP A 136 25.34 3.38 -15.84
N GLY A 137 26.66 3.27 -15.99
CA GLY A 137 27.42 4.24 -16.79
C GLY A 137 27.20 5.66 -16.27
N THR A 138 26.71 6.57 -17.11
CA THR A 138 26.37 7.95 -16.71
C THR A 138 24.88 8.15 -16.42
N ASP A 139 24.05 7.13 -16.62
CA ASP A 139 22.60 7.24 -16.46
C ASP A 139 22.22 7.02 -15.01
N LYS A 140 21.29 7.85 -14.51
CA LYS A 140 20.79 7.73 -13.13
C LYS A 140 19.89 6.50 -13.02
N LEU A 141 20.15 5.66 -12.02
CA LEU A 141 19.24 4.57 -11.65
C LEU A 141 18.15 5.01 -10.68
N ILE A 142 18.36 6.14 -10.00
CA ILE A 142 17.39 6.78 -9.11
C ILE A 142 17.33 8.24 -9.54
N ASP A 143 16.15 8.72 -9.94
CA ASP A 143 15.98 10.08 -10.47
C ASP A 143 16.30 11.17 -9.43
N SER A 144 16.11 10.86 -8.15
CA SER A 144 16.44 11.76 -7.04
C SER A 144 17.95 11.89 -6.84
N ASP A 145 18.43 13.09 -6.48
CA ASP A 145 19.76 13.30 -5.94
C ASP A 145 19.74 12.95 -4.46
N LEU A 146 20.31 11.79 -4.10
CA LEU A 146 20.16 11.26 -2.75
C LEU A 146 21.02 12.00 -1.75
N ARG A 147 20.44 12.22 -0.57
CA ARG A 147 21.12 12.69 0.62
C ARG A 147 21.10 11.60 1.68
N VAL A 148 22.26 11.06 2.02
CA VAL A 148 22.39 10.10 3.12
C VAL A 148 22.74 10.85 4.39
N SER A 149 21.78 10.95 5.30
CA SER A 149 21.88 11.67 6.58
C SER A 149 22.39 10.77 7.68
N PHE A 150 23.55 11.09 8.26
CA PHE A 150 24.13 10.33 9.37
C PHE A 150 23.43 10.59 10.71
N GLY A 151 22.52 11.58 10.75
CA GLY A 151 21.62 11.78 11.90
C GLY A 151 20.44 10.81 11.88
N ASP A 152 19.98 10.43 10.69
CA ASP A 152 18.88 9.47 10.52
C ASP A 152 19.40 8.02 10.51
N PHE A 153 20.58 7.80 9.92
CA PHE A 153 21.25 6.50 9.82
C PHE A 153 22.61 6.56 10.53
N THR A 154 22.59 6.39 11.85
CA THR A 154 23.75 6.68 12.71
C THR A 154 24.95 5.74 12.51
N ASP A 155 24.71 4.53 12.00
CA ASP A 155 25.75 3.55 11.68
C ASP A 155 26.35 3.76 10.27
N ARG A 156 25.80 4.71 9.49
CA ARG A 156 26.23 5.08 8.13
C ARG A 156 26.20 3.93 7.12
N THR A 157 25.44 2.88 7.41
CA THR A 157 25.25 1.72 6.54
C THR A 157 23.82 1.74 6.03
N VAL A 158 23.65 2.06 4.75
CA VAL A 158 22.32 2.22 4.16
C VAL A 158 22.12 1.34 2.94
N SER A 159 20.87 1.19 2.55
CA SER A 159 20.45 0.46 1.37
C SER A 159 19.49 1.30 0.52
N VAL A 160 19.55 1.11 -0.78
CA VAL A 160 18.68 1.77 -1.78
C VAL A 160 18.22 0.77 -2.85
N ILE A 161 17.20 1.14 -3.61
CA ILE A 161 16.61 0.33 -4.68
C ILE A 161 16.53 1.21 -5.93
N ALA A 162 16.89 0.69 -7.11
CA ALA A 162 16.75 1.43 -8.36
C ALA A 162 15.28 1.87 -8.58
N GLY A 163 15.08 3.10 -9.08
CA GLY A 163 13.76 3.71 -9.25
C GLY A 163 13.06 4.17 -7.96
N ASN A 164 13.67 3.96 -6.78
CA ASN A 164 13.11 4.34 -5.48
C ASN A 164 14.00 5.38 -4.79
N SER A 165 13.40 6.51 -4.39
CA SER A 165 14.13 7.60 -3.69
C SER A 165 14.29 7.38 -2.19
N ALA A 166 13.69 6.35 -1.62
CA ALA A 166 13.85 6.01 -0.21
C ALA A 166 15.25 5.43 0.08
N VAL A 167 15.78 5.82 1.25
CA VAL A 167 17.00 5.26 1.84
C VAL A 167 16.58 4.42 3.04
N TYR A 168 17.13 3.21 3.15
CA TYR A 168 16.79 2.24 4.18
C TYR A 168 18.00 1.98 5.09
N ASP A 169 17.75 1.71 6.37
CA ASP A 169 18.79 1.44 7.40
C ASP A 169 19.43 0.05 7.24
N SER A 170 18.82 -0.84 6.46
CA SER A 170 19.32 -2.20 6.25
C SER A 170 18.97 -2.76 4.88
N ARG A 171 19.74 -3.77 4.44
CA ARG A 171 19.38 -4.56 3.24
C ARG A 171 18.08 -5.31 3.43
N ALA A 172 17.80 -5.74 4.66
CA ALA A 172 16.57 -6.45 4.99
C ALA A 172 15.32 -5.57 4.77
N ASP A 173 15.37 -4.29 5.17
CA ASP A 173 14.26 -3.36 4.99
C ASP A 173 14.07 -2.97 3.52
N ALA A 174 15.18 -2.72 2.81
CA ALA A 174 15.14 -2.50 1.36
C ALA A 174 14.60 -3.72 0.62
N PHE A 175 15.00 -4.94 0.99
CA PHE A 175 14.47 -6.18 0.40
C PHE A 175 12.96 -6.32 0.62
N ARG A 176 12.46 -6.07 1.84
CA ARG A 176 11.02 -6.10 2.12
C ARG A 176 10.25 -5.01 1.37
N ALA A 177 10.85 -3.84 1.16
CA ALA A 177 10.24 -2.78 0.37
C ALA A 177 10.24 -3.09 -1.13
N ALA A 178 11.34 -3.67 -1.63
CA ALA A 178 11.51 -4.12 -3.02
C ALA A 178 10.47 -5.16 -3.44
N PHE A 179 10.23 -6.15 -2.58
CA PHE A 179 9.19 -7.16 -2.77
C PHE A 179 7.89 -6.82 -2.03
N GLY A 180 7.73 -5.54 -1.66
CA GLY A 180 6.56 -5.02 -0.99
C GLY A 180 5.64 -4.29 -1.96
N VAL A 181 4.65 -3.60 -1.39
CA VAL A 181 3.77 -2.70 -2.16
C VAL A 181 4.54 -1.43 -2.50
N ALA A 182 4.77 -1.19 -3.78
CA ALA A 182 5.47 -0.03 -4.30
C ALA A 182 4.61 0.75 -5.31
N LEU A 183 4.79 2.08 -5.35
CA LEU A 183 4.08 2.98 -6.27
C LEU A 183 2.54 2.87 -6.17
N ALA A 184 1.84 3.44 -7.16
CA ALA A 184 0.39 3.45 -7.28
C ALA A 184 -0.03 3.37 -8.76
N GLU A 185 0.42 2.35 -9.48
CA GLU A 185 0.30 2.20 -10.94
C GLU A 185 -0.96 1.47 -11.41
N ALA A 186 -1.75 0.93 -10.49
CA ALA A 186 -3.03 0.29 -10.81
C ALA A 186 -4.17 1.30 -10.67
N HIS A 187 -5.11 1.29 -11.61
CA HIS A 187 -6.23 2.23 -11.65
C HIS A 187 -7.55 1.48 -11.65
N TRP A 188 -8.36 1.64 -10.61
CA TRP A 188 -9.72 1.13 -10.56
C TRP A 188 -10.66 2.20 -11.13
N VAL A 189 -11.08 1.99 -12.38
CA VAL A 189 -11.64 3.05 -13.23
C VAL A 189 -13.17 3.02 -13.38
N ASP A 190 -13.79 1.88 -13.11
CA ASP A 190 -15.23 1.69 -12.97
C ASP A 190 -15.49 0.47 -12.05
N LYS A 191 -16.75 0.18 -11.71
CA LYS A 191 -17.10 -0.94 -10.79
C LYS A 191 -16.41 -2.26 -11.11
N ASN A 192 -16.14 -2.53 -12.38
CA ASN A 192 -15.72 -3.84 -12.85
C ASN A 192 -14.34 -3.88 -13.51
N THR A 193 -13.63 -2.75 -13.62
CA THR A 193 -12.40 -2.66 -14.43
C THR A 193 -11.24 -2.08 -13.64
N LEU A 194 -10.16 -2.85 -13.55
CA LEU A 194 -8.84 -2.41 -13.11
C LEU A 194 -7.91 -2.32 -14.33
N LEU A 195 -7.21 -1.20 -14.50
CA LEU A 195 -6.17 -1.02 -15.51
C LEU A 195 -4.80 -1.04 -14.84
N TRP A 196 -3.91 -1.93 -15.27
CA TRP A 196 -2.60 -2.06 -14.63
C TRP A 196 -1.55 -2.72 -15.52
N PRO A 197 -0.42 -2.05 -15.87
CA PRO A 197 0.64 -2.64 -16.69
C PRO A 197 1.33 -3.84 -16.01
N GLY A 198 1.51 -3.80 -14.68
CA GLY A 198 2.23 -4.84 -13.93
C GLY A 198 1.55 -6.21 -13.92
N GLY A 199 0.25 -6.26 -14.22
CA GLY A 199 -0.50 -7.53 -14.36
C GLY A 199 -0.42 -8.16 -15.75
N GLN A 200 0.14 -7.46 -16.75
CA GLN A 200 0.15 -7.92 -18.13
C GLN A 200 0.89 -9.25 -18.27
N ASP A 201 0.26 -10.23 -18.93
CA ASP A 201 0.80 -11.58 -19.16
C ASP A 201 1.22 -12.31 -17.87
N LYS A 202 0.54 -12.04 -16.75
CA LYS A 202 0.79 -12.70 -15.45
C LYS A 202 -0.29 -13.75 -15.14
N PRO A 203 0.09 -14.96 -14.69
CA PRO A 203 -0.87 -16.03 -14.39
C PRO A 203 -1.85 -15.68 -13.27
N LEU A 204 -1.37 -14.99 -12.22
CA LEU A 204 -2.19 -14.58 -11.09
C LEU A 204 -2.22 -13.06 -11.03
N VAL A 205 -3.42 -12.48 -11.11
CA VAL A 205 -3.69 -11.06 -10.88
C VAL A 205 -4.83 -10.93 -9.89
N ARG A 206 -4.58 -10.25 -8.77
CA ARG A 206 -5.50 -10.17 -7.63
C ARG A 206 -5.58 -8.75 -7.07
N LEU A 207 -6.74 -8.40 -6.54
CA LEU A 207 -6.95 -7.19 -5.76
C LEU A 207 -7.05 -7.57 -4.28
N TYR A 208 -5.96 -7.39 -3.55
CA TYR A 208 -5.92 -7.58 -2.09
C TYR A 208 -6.47 -6.35 -1.39
N TYR A 209 -7.09 -6.54 -0.23
CA TYR A 209 -7.64 -5.45 0.56
C TYR A 209 -7.59 -5.72 2.06
N SER A 210 -7.42 -4.64 2.82
CA SER A 210 -7.55 -4.63 4.27
C SER A 210 -8.27 -3.36 4.73
N HIS A 211 -9.23 -3.54 5.65
CA HIS A 211 -10.04 -2.43 6.16
C HIS A 211 -9.26 -1.52 7.12
N SER A 212 -8.39 -2.08 7.97
CA SER A 212 -7.78 -1.35 9.09
C SER A 212 -6.25 -1.41 9.14
N SER A 213 -5.62 -2.19 8.26
CA SER A 213 -4.18 -2.35 8.19
C SER A 213 -3.67 -2.18 6.77
N LYS A 214 -2.34 -2.16 6.62
CA LYS A 214 -1.71 -2.29 5.31
C LYS A 214 -1.82 -3.75 4.84
N VAL A 215 -2.02 -3.93 3.55
CA VAL A 215 -1.75 -5.18 2.85
C VAL A 215 -0.24 -5.35 2.77
N ALA A 216 0.24 -6.45 3.33
CA ALA A 216 1.66 -6.78 3.38
C ALA A 216 1.86 -8.29 3.51
N ALA A 217 3.05 -8.76 3.16
CA ALA A 217 3.45 -10.11 3.51
C ALA A 217 3.57 -10.25 5.04
N ASP A 218 3.15 -11.40 5.58
CA ASP A 218 3.31 -11.75 6.98
C ASP A 218 4.77 -12.11 7.33
N GLY A 219 5.01 -12.55 8.57
CA GLY A 219 6.34 -12.96 9.03
C GLY A 219 6.93 -14.18 8.29
N GLU A 220 6.09 -14.95 7.58
CA GLU A 220 6.49 -16.07 6.72
C GLU A 220 6.65 -15.64 5.25
N GLY A 221 6.45 -14.37 4.93
CA GLY A 221 6.54 -13.84 3.57
C GLY A 221 5.28 -14.11 2.73
N LYS A 222 4.13 -14.42 3.31
CA LYS A 222 2.88 -14.74 2.59
C LYS A 222 1.90 -13.58 2.64
N PHE A 223 1.22 -13.31 1.53
CA PHE A 223 0.10 -12.36 1.49
C PHE A 223 -1.20 -13.09 1.86
N THR A 224 -1.63 -12.90 3.11
CA THR A 224 -2.80 -13.59 3.70
C THR A 224 -4.05 -12.72 3.81
N ASP A 225 -3.97 -11.43 3.45
CA ASP A 225 -5.12 -10.54 3.40
C ASP A 225 -6.18 -11.06 2.42
N ARG A 226 -7.44 -10.61 2.60
CA ARG A 226 -8.53 -10.98 1.69
C ARG A 226 -8.25 -10.41 0.30
N TYR A 227 -8.71 -11.11 -0.73
CA TYR A 227 -8.52 -10.67 -2.11
C TYR A 227 -9.66 -11.07 -3.04
N LEU A 228 -9.74 -10.37 -4.17
CA LEU A 228 -10.53 -10.74 -5.33
C LEU A 228 -9.62 -11.22 -6.45
N LYS A 229 -10.00 -12.31 -7.13
CA LYS A 229 -9.32 -12.78 -8.34
C LYS A 229 -9.78 -11.93 -9.52
N LEU A 230 -8.83 -11.41 -10.29
CA LEU A 230 -9.10 -10.61 -11.48
C LEU A 230 -8.83 -11.44 -12.73
N THR A 231 -9.62 -11.21 -13.77
CA THR A 231 -9.46 -11.90 -15.06
C THR A 231 -9.12 -10.92 -16.17
N PRO A 232 -8.22 -11.24 -17.11
CA PRO A 232 -7.94 -10.36 -18.25
C PRO A 232 -9.21 -10.00 -19.02
N THR A 233 -9.32 -8.76 -19.44
CA THR A 233 -10.44 -8.26 -20.24
C THR A 233 -9.97 -7.18 -21.23
N THR A 234 -10.91 -6.60 -21.98
CA THR A 234 -10.67 -5.48 -22.88
C THR A 234 -11.24 -4.21 -22.29
N VAL A 235 -10.50 -3.10 -22.37
CA VAL A 235 -10.99 -1.79 -21.96
C VAL A 235 -12.25 -1.43 -22.76
N SER A 236 -13.30 -0.97 -22.08
CA SER A 236 -14.53 -0.53 -22.75
C SER A 236 -14.32 0.80 -23.47
N GLN A 237 -15.17 1.11 -24.44
CA GLN A 237 -15.13 2.42 -25.11
C GLN A 237 -15.43 3.56 -24.12
N GLN A 238 -16.34 3.33 -23.16
CA GLN A 238 -16.68 4.32 -22.13
C GLN A 238 -15.47 4.64 -21.23
N VAL A 239 -14.76 3.62 -20.76
CA VAL A 239 -13.51 3.80 -19.98
C VAL A 239 -12.44 4.49 -20.82
N SER A 240 -12.27 4.10 -22.08
CA SER A 240 -11.29 4.71 -22.99
C SER A 240 -11.58 6.20 -23.24
N MET A 241 -12.85 6.60 -23.32
CA MET A 241 -13.23 8.02 -23.47
C MET A 241 -13.02 8.81 -22.18
N ARG A 242 -13.31 8.23 -21.01
CA ARG A 242 -13.10 8.87 -19.71
C ARG A 242 -11.60 9.02 -19.38
N PHE A 243 -10.80 8.01 -19.71
CA PHE A 243 -9.38 7.93 -19.37
C PHE A 243 -8.52 7.57 -20.59
N PRO A 244 -8.44 8.44 -21.62
CA PRO A 244 -7.73 8.12 -22.86
C PRO A 244 -6.24 7.84 -22.65
N HIS A 245 -5.63 8.49 -21.65
CA HIS A 245 -4.23 8.29 -21.27
C HIS A 245 -3.93 6.92 -20.64
N LEU A 246 -4.96 6.18 -20.20
CA LEU A 246 -4.84 4.82 -19.64
C LEU A 246 -5.31 3.74 -20.63
N SER A 247 -5.83 4.12 -21.80
CA SER A 247 -6.49 3.19 -22.74
C SER A 247 -5.59 2.08 -23.29
N SER A 248 -4.26 2.26 -23.23
CA SER A 248 -3.28 1.25 -23.64
C SER A 248 -2.90 0.27 -22.54
N TYR A 249 -3.37 0.46 -21.31
CA TYR A 249 -3.02 -0.40 -20.18
C TYR A 249 -3.72 -1.75 -20.29
N ALA A 250 -3.08 -2.80 -19.77
CA ALA A 250 -3.73 -4.09 -19.61
C ALA A 250 -4.94 -3.96 -18.68
N ALA A 251 -6.08 -4.50 -19.11
CA ALA A 251 -7.34 -4.40 -18.38
C ALA A 251 -7.69 -5.73 -17.71
N PHE A 252 -8.20 -5.64 -16.49
CA PHE A 252 -8.63 -6.77 -15.68
C PHE A 252 -10.04 -6.54 -15.14
N LYS A 253 -10.86 -7.57 -15.22
CA LYS A 253 -12.23 -7.58 -14.74
C LYS A 253 -12.29 -8.06 -13.29
N LEU A 254 -13.01 -7.31 -12.45
CA LEU A 254 -13.41 -7.74 -11.11
C LEU A 254 -14.62 -8.69 -11.19
N PRO A 255 -14.83 -9.58 -10.20
CA PRO A 255 -16.05 -10.38 -10.09
C PRO A 255 -17.30 -9.48 -10.02
N ASP A 256 -18.38 -9.88 -10.69
CA ASP A 256 -19.63 -9.07 -10.75
C ASP A 256 -20.30 -8.87 -9.39
N ASN A 257 -19.98 -9.71 -8.40
CA ASN A 257 -20.50 -9.65 -7.03
C ASN A 257 -19.52 -8.96 -6.05
N ALA A 258 -18.49 -8.27 -6.53
CA ALA A 258 -17.55 -7.55 -5.68
C ALA A 258 -18.27 -6.46 -4.86
N ASN A 259 -18.05 -6.47 -3.54
CA ASN A 259 -18.59 -5.43 -2.66
C ASN A 259 -17.70 -4.17 -2.71
N VAL A 260 -17.90 -3.34 -3.74
CA VAL A 260 -17.09 -2.14 -4.00
C VAL A 260 -16.96 -1.23 -2.76
N ASP A 261 -18.05 -1.09 -2.00
CA ASP A 261 -18.10 -0.23 -0.81
C ASP A 261 -17.11 -0.70 0.28
N GLU A 262 -17.04 -2.00 0.53
CA GLU A 262 -16.12 -2.60 1.51
C GLU A 262 -14.65 -2.39 1.11
N LEU A 263 -14.35 -2.55 -0.18
CA LEU A 263 -12.99 -2.40 -0.70
C LEU A 263 -12.52 -0.94 -0.65
N LEU A 264 -13.41 0.03 -0.89
CA LEU A 264 -13.07 1.45 -0.96
C LEU A 264 -12.88 2.12 0.41
N GLN A 265 -13.27 1.46 1.51
CA GLN A 265 -13.12 1.98 2.87
C GLN A 265 -11.77 1.64 3.53
N GLY A 266 -10.84 1.02 2.81
CA GLY A 266 -9.54 0.60 3.34
C GLY A 266 -8.42 0.66 2.32
N GLU A 267 -7.32 -0.04 2.60
CA GLU A 267 -6.24 -0.20 1.64
C GLU A 267 -6.62 -1.25 0.58
N THR A 268 -6.40 -0.91 -0.69
CA THR A 268 -6.47 -1.84 -1.83
C THR A 268 -5.14 -1.88 -2.55
N VAL A 269 -4.71 -3.09 -2.91
CA VAL A 269 -3.42 -3.35 -3.56
C VAL A 269 -3.62 -4.35 -4.69
N ALA A 270 -3.16 -3.99 -5.89
CA ALA A 270 -3.09 -4.92 -7.00
C ALA A 270 -1.81 -5.75 -6.90
N ILE A 271 -1.94 -7.07 -6.96
CA ILE A 271 -0.85 -8.02 -6.84
C ILE A 271 -0.82 -8.94 -8.06
N ALA A 272 0.36 -9.09 -8.65
CA ALA A 272 0.64 -10.03 -9.72
C ALA A 272 1.68 -11.05 -9.27
N ALA A 273 1.47 -12.31 -9.61
CA ALA A 273 2.34 -13.42 -9.23
C ALA A 273 2.47 -14.46 -10.34
N ALA A 274 3.55 -15.24 -10.26
CA ALA A 274 3.76 -16.42 -11.09
C ALA A 274 2.76 -17.53 -10.75
N GLU A 275 2.70 -18.57 -11.59
CA GLU A 275 1.77 -19.69 -11.42
C GLU A 275 1.96 -20.44 -10.10
N ASP A 276 3.20 -20.50 -9.61
CA ASP A 276 3.58 -21.11 -8.33
C ASP A 276 3.37 -20.19 -7.11
N GLY A 277 2.88 -18.96 -7.32
CA GLY A 277 2.58 -18.00 -6.26
C GLY A 277 3.72 -17.07 -5.87
N ILE A 278 4.86 -17.11 -6.55
CA ILE A 278 5.94 -16.15 -6.29
C ILE A 278 5.51 -14.75 -6.75
N LEU A 279 5.58 -13.78 -5.84
CA LEU A 279 5.28 -12.38 -6.09
C LEU A 279 6.15 -11.84 -7.22
N ILE A 280 5.51 -11.17 -8.17
CA ILE A 280 6.19 -10.44 -9.25
C ILE A 280 6.12 -8.93 -8.98
N SER A 281 4.95 -8.42 -8.62
CA SER A 281 4.75 -7.00 -8.30
C SER A 281 3.52 -6.78 -7.44
N ALA A 282 3.57 -5.74 -6.61
CA ALA A 282 2.45 -5.25 -5.83
C ALA A 282 2.42 -3.72 -5.84
N THR A 283 1.26 -3.11 -6.11
CA THR A 283 1.11 -1.66 -6.17
C THR A 283 -0.18 -1.19 -5.50
N GLN A 284 -0.17 0.03 -4.96
CA GLN A 284 -1.41 0.68 -4.52
C GLN A 284 -2.33 0.94 -5.72
N VAL A 285 -3.62 1.13 -5.43
CA VAL A 285 -4.66 1.35 -6.43
C VAL A 285 -5.21 2.77 -6.35
N GLN A 286 -5.28 3.45 -7.48
CA GLN A 286 -5.97 4.74 -7.63
C GLN A 286 -7.46 4.51 -7.91
N THR A 287 -8.32 5.10 -7.10
CA THR A 287 -9.76 4.75 -7.05
C THR A 287 -10.71 5.86 -7.53
N ALA A 288 -10.20 6.99 -8.01
CA ALA A 288 -11.03 8.12 -8.43
C ALA A 288 -12.08 7.73 -9.49
N GLY A 289 -11.70 6.90 -10.47
CA GLY A 289 -12.62 6.52 -11.54
C GLY A 289 -13.79 5.64 -11.07
N VAL A 290 -13.53 4.67 -10.20
CA VAL A 290 -14.58 3.83 -9.60
C VAL A 290 -15.43 4.62 -8.59
N LEU A 291 -14.86 5.60 -7.89
CA LEU A 291 -15.64 6.48 -7.02
C LEU A 291 -16.69 7.26 -7.82
N ASP A 292 -16.31 7.81 -8.97
CA ASP A 292 -17.25 8.49 -9.87
C ASP A 292 -18.33 7.53 -10.39
N ASP A 293 -17.92 6.37 -10.93
CA ASP A 293 -18.83 5.36 -11.48
C ASP A 293 -19.80 4.78 -10.43
N THR A 294 -19.41 4.81 -9.15
CA THR A 294 -20.22 4.27 -8.06
C THR A 294 -21.12 5.29 -7.42
N TYR A 295 -20.63 6.52 -7.19
CA TYR A 295 -21.26 7.47 -6.28
C TYR A 295 -21.59 8.82 -6.91
N ALA A 296 -20.94 9.24 -8.00
CA ALA A 296 -21.03 10.63 -8.46
C ALA A 296 -22.45 11.03 -8.88
N GLU A 297 -23.16 10.20 -9.65
CA GLU A 297 -24.52 10.52 -10.12
C GLU A 297 -25.48 10.82 -8.95
N ALA A 298 -25.47 9.96 -7.92
CA ALA A 298 -26.30 10.17 -6.73
C ALA A 298 -25.78 11.35 -5.87
N ALA A 299 -24.47 11.55 -5.80
CA ALA A 299 -23.85 12.64 -5.05
C ALA A 299 -24.13 14.01 -5.68
N GLU A 300 -24.14 14.13 -7.01
CA GLU A 300 -24.42 15.36 -7.75
C GLU A 300 -25.87 15.85 -7.57
N ALA A 301 -26.79 14.93 -7.26
CA ALA A 301 -28.19 15.27 -6.98
C ALA A 301 -28.41 15.90 -5.59
N LEU A 302 -27.37 15.98 -4.75
CA LEU A 302 -27.44 16.49 -3.38
C LEU A 302 -26.83 17.89 -3.24
N SER A 303 -27.22 18.59 -2.17
CA SER A 303 -26.57 19.83 -1.73
C SER A 303 -25.66 19.57 -0.54
N TYR A 304 -24.54 20.29 -0.46
CA TYR A 304 -23.47 20.10 0.52
C TYR A 304 -23.28 21.33 1.41
N GLY A 305 -22.47 21.17 2.46
CA GLY A 305 -22.20 22.21 3.45
C GLY A 305 -23.21 22.21 4.61
N ALA A 306 -23.11 23.22 5.48
CA ALA A 306 -24.10 23.51 6.51
C ALA A 306 -25.30 24.29 5.92
N GLN A 307 -26.34 23.57 5.53
CA GLN A 307 -27.54 24.11 4.90
C GLN A 307 -28.54 24.55 5.97
N LEU A 308 -28.45 25.82 6.40
CA LEU A 308 -29.36 26.41 7.37
C LEU A 308 -30.66 26.88 6.69
N ALA A 309 -31.81 26.45 7.22
CA ALA A 309 -33.14 26.89 6.84
C ALA A 309 -33.97 27.19 8.11
N ASP A 310 -35.18 27.75 7.94
CA ASP A 310 -36.03 28.15 9.08
C ASP A 310 -36.37 26.98 10.02
N GLY A 311 -36.38 25.74 9.51
CA GLY A 311 -36.68 24.52 10.27
C GLY A 311 -35.46 23.82 10.91
N GLY A 312 -34.23 24.28 10.68
CA GLY A 312 -33.02 23.63 11.19
C GLY A 312 -31.82 23.73 10.25
N VAL A 313 -30.77 22.98 10.56
CA VAL A 313 -29.57 22.87 9.72
C VAL A 313 -29.36 21.43 9.27
N THR A 314 -29.03 21.23 8.00
CA THR A 314 -28.55 19.94 7.49
C THR A 314 -27.09 20.08 7.11
N PHE A 315 -26.22 19.35 7.79
CA PHE A 315 -24.81 19.23 7.41
C PHE A 315 -24.69 18.08 6.42
N ARG A 316 -23.95 18.27 5.33
CA ARG A 316 -23.62 17.20 4.40
C ARG A 316 -22.23 17.36 3.83
N VAL A 317 -21.45 16.29 3.85
CA VAL A 317 -20.11 16.20 3.26
C VAL A 317 -19.99 14.93 2.43
N TRP A 318 -19.36 15.02 1.26
CA TRP A 318 -19.06 13.86 0.44
C TRP A 318 -17.80 13.17 0.95
N ALA A 319 -17.94 11.95 1.46
CA ALA A 319 -16.81 11.18 2.01
C ALA A 319 -17.02 9.66 1.78
N PRO A 320 -17.06 9.23 0.51
CA PRO A 320 -17.45 7.86 0.15
C PRO A 320 -16.49 6.78 0.69
N THR A 321 -15.22 7.11 0.92
CA THR A 321 -14.19 6.19 1.44
C THR A 321 -13.99 6.28 2.95
N ALA A 322 -14.66 7.22 3.64
CA ALA A 322 -14.55 7.32 5.08
C ALA A 322 -15.22 6.13 5.76
N GLN A 323 -14.60 5.63 6.83
CA GLN A 323 -15.16 4.60 7.70
C GLN A 323 -16.15 5.21 8.70
N GLN A 324 -15.86 6.44 9.13
CA GLN A 324 -16.70 7.19 10.06
C GLN A 324 -16.55 8.69 9.80
N VAL A 325 -17.65 9.42 9.93
CA VAL A 325 -17.66 10.89 9.95
C VAL A 325 -18.55 11.38 11.08
N ASP A 326 -18.02 12.28 11.90
CA ASP A 326 -18.76 13.01 12.92
C ASP A 326 -18.76 14.50 12.58
N VAL A 327 -19.88 15.19 12.80
CA VAL A 327 -19.89 16.67 12.83
C VAL A 327 -19.60 17.13 14.25
N VAL A 328 -18.49 17.83 14.43
CA VAL A 328 -18.06 18.38 15.71
C VAL A 328 -18.42 19.86 15.74
N VAL A 329 -19.27 20.23 16.68
CA VAL A 329 -19.79 21.59 16.86
C VAL A 329 -19.06 22.27 18.01
N TYR A 330 -18.72 23.54 17.80
CA TYR A 330 -17.87 24.36 18.65
C TYR A 330 -18.54 25.68 19.06
N SER A 331 -18.28 26.10 20.30
CA SER A 331 -18.64 27.44 20.79
C SER A 331 -17.78 28.55 20.16
N ALA A 332 -18.12 29.82 20.46
CA ALA A 332 -17.33 30.97 20.03
C ALA A 332 -15.86 30.89 20.49
N ASP A 333 -15.62 30.39 21.70
CA ASP A 333 -14.29 30.16 22.28
C ASP A 333 -13.61 28.87 21.80
N LYS A 334 -14.15 28.23 20.74
CA LYS A 334 -13.64 27.01 20.12
C LYS A 334 -13.59 25.83 21.09
N LYS A 335 -14.56 25.75 22.01
CA LYS A 335 -14.78 24.57 22.87
C LYS A 335 -15.79 23.65 22.22
N VAL A 336 -15.52 22.35 22.21
CA VAL A 336 -16.47 21.34 21.73
C VAL A 336 -17.75 21.43 22.57
N ILE A 337 -18.88 21.60 21.90
CA ILE A 337 -20.22 21.59 22.51
C ILE A 337 -21.08 20.43 22.01
N GLY A 338 -20.68 19.77 20.93
CA GLY A 338 -21.30 18.54 20.43
C GLY A 338 -20.38 17.80 19.47
N SER A 339 -20.51 16.47 19.44
CA SER A 339 -19.93 15.61 18.40
C SER A 339 -21.01 14.62 18.02
N HIS A 340 -21.42 14.65 16.76
CA HIS A 340 -22.57 13.89 16.30
C HIS A 340 -22.16 12.95 15.17
N PRO A 341 -22.29 11.62 15.36
CA PRO A 341 -22.04 10.67 14.28
C PRO A 341 -23.03 10.95 13.16
N MET A 342 -22.50 11.10 11.95
CA MET A 342 -23.30 11.37 10.76
C MET A 342 -23.83 10.06 10.17
N THR A 343 -24.91 10.15 9.41
CA THR A 343 -25.51 9.03 8.68
C THR A 343 -24.98 9.00 7.25
N ARG A 344 -24.33 7.90 6.86
CA ARG A 344 -23.90 7.67 5.48
C ARG A 344 -25.08 7.26 4.60
N ASP A 345 -25.22 7.91 3.45
CA ASP A 345 -26.09 7.47 2.36
C ASP A 345 -25.34 6.51 1.44
N SER A 346 -25.87 5.31 1.23
CA SER A 346 -25.18 4.24 0.49
C SER A 346 -25.10 4.49 -1.01
N ALA A 347 -26.00 5.29 -1.58
CA ALA A 347 -26.03 5.56 -3.01
C ALA A 347 -24.99 6.61 -3.43
N SER A 348 -24.83 7.67 -2.61
CA SER A 348 -23.91 8.79 -2.89
C SER A 348 -22.59 8.73 -2.13
N GLY A 349 -22.49 7.92 -1.07
CA GLY A 349 -21.37 7.97 -0.14
C GLY A 349 -21.26 9.29 0.64
N ALA A 350 -22.29 10.15 0.58
CA ALA A 350 -22.36 11.36 1.36
C ALA A 350 -22.77 11.06 2.81
N TRP A 351 -22.23 11.81 3.74
CA TRP A 351 -22.57 11.74 5.17
C TRP A 351 -23.42 12.95 5.52
N SER A 352 -24.50 12.74 6.27
CA SER A 352 -25.40 13.83 6.67
C SER A 352 -25.82 13.76 8.13
N TRP A 353 -26.05 14.91 8.73
CA TRP A 353 -26.65 15.04 10.06
C TRP A 353 -27.55 16.27 10.10
N GLN A 354 -28.73 16.12 10.73
CA GLN A 354 -29.72 17.19 10.84
C GLN A 354 -29.81 17.67 12.30
N GLY A 355 -29.70 18.98 12.49
CA GLY A 355 -29.79 19.66 13.77
C GLY A 355 -30.83 20.77 13.79
N GLY A 356 -31.03 21.35 14.97
CA GLY A 356 -31.95 22.48 15.17
C GLY A 356 -31.41 23.81 14.63
N SER A 357 -32.28 24.81 14.53
CA SER A 357 -31.92 26.15 14.03
C SER A 357 -31.11 26.96 15.05
N ASP A 358 -31.01 26.49 16.29
CA ASP A 358 -30.15 27.01 17.35
C ASP A 358 -28.65 26.91 17.02
N LEU A 359 -28.27 26.06 16.07
CA LEU A 359 -26.90 25.94 15.56
C LEU A 359 -26.49 27.08 14.61
N LYS A 360 -27.38 28.05 14.34
CA LYS A 360 -27.05 29.23 13.55
C LYS A 360 -25.86 29.98 14.17
N GLY A 361 -24.77 30.09 13.40
CA GLY A 361 -23.54 30.77 13.82
C GLY A 361 -22.60 29.93 14.70
N ALA A 362 -22.92 28.65 14.93
CA ALA A 362 -21.98 27.73 15.56
C ALA A 362 -20.78 27.45 14.64
N PHE A 363 -19.61 27.24 15.24
CA PHE A 363 -18.43 26.78 14.50
C PHE A 363 -18.50 25.26 14.38
N TYR A 364 -17.98 24.67 13.31
CA TYR A 364 -17.95 23.22 13.16
C TYR A 364 -16.77 22.73 12.32
N ARG A 365 -16.46 21.44 12.46
CA ARG A 365 -15.56 20.66 11.61
C ARG A 365 -16.12 19.25 11.44
N TYR A 366 -15.64 18.53 10.43
CA TYR A 366 -15.89 17.09 10.30
C TYR A 366 -14.71 16.32 10.89
N ALA A 367 -14.96 15.49 11.90
CA ALA A 367 -13.98 14.53 12.38
C ALA A 367 -14.04 13.29 11.48
N MET A 368 -12.96 13.04 10.76
CA MET A 368 -12.83 11.99 9.76
C MET A 368 -12.11 10.79 10.36
N THR A 369 -12.63 9.58 10.12
CA THR A 369 -11.84 8.35 10.18
C THR A 369 -11.80 7.78 8.77
N VAL A 370 -10.66 7.93 8.08
CA VAL A 370 -10.57 7.66 6.65
C VAL A 370 -9.18 7.14 6.27
N TYR A 371 -9.13 6.11 5.43
CA TYR A 371 -7.87 5.64 4.87
C TYR A 371 -7.29 6.68 3.90
N HIS A 372 -6.03 7.07 4.10
CA HIS A 372 -5.32 7.98 3.22
C HIS A 372 -4.21 7.24 2.44
N PRO A 373 -4.32 7.10 1.10
CA PRO A 373 -3.37 6.31 0.31
C PRO A 373 -1.91 6.74 0.44
N GLN A 374 -1.65 8.05 0.59
CA GLN A 374 -0.27 8.56 0.70
C GLN A 374 0.45 8.10 1.98
N SER A 375 -0.25 8.09 3.13
CA SER A 375 0.35 7.66 4.39
C SER A 375 0.17 6.16 4.64
N ARG A 376 -0.76 5.53 3.92
CA ARG A 376 -1.18 4.13 4.06
C ARG A 376 -1.68 3.84 5.48
N LYS A 377 -2.43 4.78 6.05
CA LYS A 377 -3.02 4.71 7.39
C LYS A 377 -4.49 5.07 7.34
N VAL A 378 -5.26 4.52 8.28
CA VAL A 378 -6.56 5.07 8.64
C VAL A 378 -6.29 6.27 9.52
N GLU A 379 -6.41 7.46 8.92
CA GLU A 379 -6.14 8.72 9.59
C GLU A 379 -7.34 9.18 10.42
N GLN A 380 -7.04 9.91 11.49
CA GLN A 380 -8.02 10.59 12.31
C GLN A 380 -7.67 12.07 12.42
N TYR A 381 -8.53 12.92 11.88
CA TYR A 381 -8.33 14.37 11.92
C TYR A 381 -9.65 15.11 11.79
N GLU A 382 -9.67 16.36 12.24
CA GLU A 382 -10.76 17.28 11.97
C GLU A 382 -10.44 18.19 10.79
N VAL A 383 -11.38 18.30 9.85
CA VAL A 383 -11.25 19.12 8.65
C VAL A 383 -12.37 20.15 8.57
N THR A 384 -12.06 21.34 8.05
CA THR A 384 -13.06 22.36 7.73
C THR A 384 -13.91 21.92 6.54
N ASP A 385 -15.14 22.43 6.46
CA ASP A 385 -16.05 22.11 5.37
C ASP A 385 -15.53 22.67 4.02
N PRO A 386 -15.36 21.86 2.97
CA PRO A 386 -15.02 22.36 1.63
C PRO A 386 -16.13 23.25 1.04
N TYR A 387 -17.36 23.17 1.56
CA TYR A 387 -18.50 24.02 1.22
C TYR A 387 -18.78 25.07 2.31
N ALA A 388 -17.78 25.47 3.10
CA ALA A 388 -17.94 26.51 4.11
C ALA A 388 -18.32 27.86 3.47
N HIS A 389 -19.26 28.56 4.09
CA HIS A 389 -19.72 29.88 3.67
C HIS A 389 -19.46 31.00 4.69
N SER A 390 -18.80 30.69 5.83
CA SER A 390 -18.38 31.68 6.85
C SER A 390 -17.26 31.16 7.75
#